data_AF-A0AAI8WDY3-F1
#
_entry.id   AF-A0AAI8WDY3-F1
#
_cell.length_a   1.000
_cell.length_b   1.000
_cell.length_c   1.000
_cell.angle_alpha   90.00
_cell.angle_beta   90.00
_cell.angle_gamma   90.00
#
_symmetry.space_group_name_H-M   'P 1'
#
loop_
_entity.id
_entity.type
_entity.pdbx_description
1 polymer ?
#
loop_
_entity_poly.entity_id
_entity_poly.type
_entity_poly.pdbx_seq_one_letter_code
_entity_poly.pdbx_strand_id
1 'polypeptide(L)'
;MSKLKVEDNVFYKGDEGIIREVMIDGKEDFYRVDVSKKSIHYLYEDELDLVTQKLNDNQKVVLEWLKEKYTYTDIGAIELFWRLKVNSTKEKYRYRDVYMSYKNMTNSEQLQILAAFAQWALEQEAVNEK
;
A
#
# COMPACT_ATOMS: atom_id res chain seq x y z
N MET A 1 -12.81 20.49 -14.84
CA MET A 1 -12.74 19.70 -16.10
C MET A 1 -11.36 19.06 -16.13
N SER A 2 -11.24 17.73 -16.24
CA SER A 2 -9.93 17.05 -16.22
C SER A 2 -9.24 17.18 -17.58
N LYS A 3 -7.90 17.26 -17.55
CA LYS A 3 -6.99 17.54 -18.68
C LYS A 3 -6.39 16.27 -19.28
N LEU A 4 -7.19 15.21 -19.47
CA LEU A 4 -6.68 14.00 -20.11
C LEU A 4 -6.54 14.23 -21.62
N LYS A 5 -5.46 13.71 -22.20
CA LYS A 5 -5.14 13.77 -23.63
C LYS A 5 -5.09 12.36 -24.21
N VAL A 6 -5.19 12.28 -25.53
CA VAL A 6 -4.95 11.04 -26.28
C VAL A 6 -3.51 10.60 -26.00
N GLU A 7 -3.31 9.29 -25.81
CA GLU A 7 -2.03 8.64 -25.41
C GLU A 7 -1.62 8.80 -23.93
N ASP A 8 -2.40 9.46 -23.09
CA ASP A 8 -2.15 9.42 -21.64
C ASP A 8 -2.38 7.99 -21.11
N ASN A 9 -1.40 7.44 -20.39
CA ASN A 9 -1.59 6.23 -19.61
C ASN A 9 -2.46 6.57 -18.40
N VAL A 10 -3.68 6.05 -18.38
CA VAL A 10 -4.63 6.25 -17.31
C VAL A 10 -4.85 4.95 -16.60
N PHE A 11 -4.49 4.94 -15.33
CA PHE A 11 -4.78 3.84 -14.46
C PHE A 11 -5.97 4.20 -13.58
N TYR A 12 -6.81 3.21 -13.33
CA TYR A 12 -8.01 3.42 -12.55
C TYR A 12 -8.37 2.18 -11.75
N LYS A 13 -8.97 2.42 -10.59
CA LYS A 13 -9.65 1.38 -9.81
C LYS A 13 -11.13 1.70 -9.78
N GLY A 14 -11.94 0.71 -10.11
CA GLY A 14 -13.39 0.83 -10.10
C GLY A 14 -14.06 -0.49 -9.74
N ASP A 15 -15.25 -0.39 -9.16
CA ASP A 15 -15.98 -1.55 -8.64
C ASP A 15 -16.85 -2.22 -9.70
N GLU A 16 -17.24 -1.49 -10.76
CA GLU A 16 -18.12 -1.97 -11.83
C GLU A 16 -17.84 -1.26 -13.17
N GLY A 17 -17.85 -2.04 -14.27
CA GLY A 17 -17.71 -1.54 -15.65
C GLY A 17 -18.29 -2.53 -16.66
N ILE A 18 -18.67 -2.04 -17.84
CA ILE A 18 -19.20 -2.88 -18.93
C ILE A 18 -18.14 -2.99 -20.01
N ILE A 19 -17.65 -4.21 -20.26
CA ILE A 19 -16.77 -4.49 -21.40
C ILE A 19 -17.58 -4.34 -22.69
N ARG A 20 -17.10 -3.48 -23.59
CA ARG A 20 -17.70 -3.25 -24.91
C ARG A 20 -16.97 -4.01 -26.00
N GLU A 21 -15.65 -3.99 -25.95
CA GLU A 21 -14.79 -4.62 -26.96
C GLU A 21 -13.64 -5.33 -26.26
N VAL A 22 -13.32 -6.51 -26.76
CA VAL A 22 -12.13 -7.28 -26.40
C VAL A 22 -11.30 -7.41 -27.66
N MET A 23 -10.05 -6.98 -27.61
CA MET A 23 -9.10 -7.05 -28.71
C MET A 23 -7.93 -7.92 -28.25
N ILE A 24 -7.66 -8.99 -28.97
CA ILE A 24 -6.62 -9.96 -28.64
C ILE A 24 -5.54 -9.86 -29.71
N ASP A 25 -4.31 -9.50 -29.35
CA ASP A 25 -3.18 -9.40 -30.28
C ASP A 25 -2.22 -10.60 -30.23
N GLY A 26 -2.47 -11.55 -29.32
CA GLY A 26 -1.67 -12.75 -29.09
C GLY A 26 -0.53 -12.59 -28.07
N LYS A 27 -0.26 -11.36 -27.62
CA LYS A 27 0.68 -11.05 -26.52
C LYS A 27 -0.05 -10.43 -25.33
N GLU A 28 -0.99 -9.53 -25.58
CA GLU A 28 -1.84 -8.87 -24.59
C GLU A 28 -3.29 -8.78 -25.05
N ASP A 29 -4.19 -8.76 -24.07
CA ASP A 29 -5.61 -8.52 -24.26
C ASP A 29 -5.94 -7.07 -23.91
N PHE A 30 -6.57 -6.37 -24.84
CA PHE A 30 -7.03 -5.00 -24.66
C PHE A 30 -8.54 -4.96 -24.51
N TYR A 31 -9.01 -4.26 -23.48
CA TYR A 31 -10.42 -4.11 -23.16
C TYR A 31 -10.87 -2.66 -23.33
N ARG A 32 -11.92 -2.44 -24.10
CA ARG A 32 -12.64 -1.17 -24.10
C ARG A 32 -13.79 -1.27 -23.10
N VAL A 33 -13.73 -0.48 -22.03
CA VAL A 33 -14.69 -0.55 -20.93
C VAL A 33 -15.43 0.77 -20.78
N ASP A 34 -16.77 0.72 -20.74
CA ASP A 34 -17.58 1.85 -20.30
C ASP A 34 -17.62 1.85 -18.77
N VAL A 35 -17.16 2.95 -18.19
CA VAL A 35 -17.07 3.14 -16.74
C VAL A 35 -17.81 4.41 -16.32
N SER A 36 -18.54 4.32 -15.20
CA SER A 36 -19.23 5.49 -14.64
C SER A 36 -18.23 6.39 -13.94
N LYS A 37 -18.35 7.71 -14.08
CA LYS A 37 -17.46 8.67 -13.36
C LYS A 37 -17.52 8.50 -11.83
N LYS A 38 -18.62 7.97 -11.29
CA LYS A 38 -18.75 7.69 -9.85
C LYS A 38 -17.93 6.48 -9.40
N SER A 39 -17.58 5.61 -10.35
CA SER A 39 -16.91 4.33 -10.12
C SER A 39 -15.43 4.38 -10.52
N ILE A 40 -14.88 5.55 -10.83
CA ILE A 40 -13.50 5.71 -11.31
C ILE A 40 -12.75 6.62 -10.34
N HIS A 41 -11.76 6.04 -9.67
CA HIS A 41 -10.66 6.78 -9.10
C HIS A 41 -9.49 6.75 -10.07
N TYR A 42 -9.09 7.92 -10.59
CA TYR A 42 -7.85 8.05 -11.33
C TYR A 42 -6.69 7.79 -10.38
N LEU A 43 -5.82 6.89 -10.78
CA LEU A 43 -4.60 6.57 -10.06
C LEU A 43 -3.43 7.14 -10.86
N TYR A 44 -2.53 7.84 -10.18
CA TYR A 44 -1.19 8.04 -10.72
C TYR A 44 -0.43 6.71 -10.68
N GLU A 45 0.61 6.58 -11.50
CA GLU A 45 1.39 5.34 -11.60
C GLU A 45 1.97 4.88 -10.24
N ASP A 46 2.31 5.83 -9.36
CA ASP A 46 2.74 5.59 -7.98
C ASP A 46 1.61 5.26 -6.99
N GLU A 47 0.34 5.39 -7.41
CA GLU A 47 -0.86 5.04 -6.66
C GLU A 47 -1.46 3.68 -7.09
N LEU A 48 -1.05 3.09 -8.22
CA LEU A 48 -1.43 1.71 -8.59
C LEU A 48 -0.92 0.69 -7.61
N ASP A 49 0.19 1.05 -7.00
CA ASP A 49 0.99 0.17 -6.21
C ASP A 49 1.43 0.97 -4.98
N LEU A 50 0.55 1.00 -3.97
CA LEU A 50 1.00 1.29 -2.61
C LEU A 50 2.18 0.37 -2.18
N VAL A 51 2.44 -0.71 -2.95
CA VAL A 51 3.57 -1.64 -2.85
C VAL A 51 4.83 -1.23 -3.66
N THR A 52 4.71 -0.45 -4.75
CA THR A 52 5.85 0.02 -5.58
C THR A 52 6.19 1.47 -5.38
N GLN A 53 5.46 2.21 -4.53
CA GLN A 53 5.99 3.43 -3.95
C GLN A 53 7.30 3.08 -3.26
N LYS A 54 8.43 3.46 -3.89
CA LYS A 54 9.76 3.01 -3.52
C LYS A 54 10.05 3.42 -2.08
N LEU A 55 9.81 2.50 -1.15
CA LEU A 55 9.99 2.74 0.28
C LEU A 55 11.42 3.24 0.53
N ASN A 56 11.52 4.32 1.27
CA ASN A 56 12.82 4.81 1.71
C ASN A 56 13.41 3.86 2.78
N ASP A 57 14.65 4.09 3.18
CA ASP A 57 15.34 3.18 4.10
C ASP A 57 14.67 3.13 5.49
N ASN A 58 14.14 4.24 5.98
CA ASN A 58 13.40 4.27 7.25
C ASN A 58 12.10 3.46 7.16
N GLN A 59 11.38 3.58 6.05
CA GLN A 59 10.16 2.83 5.78
C GLN A 59 10.43 1.32 5.74
N LYS A 60 11.47 0.89 5.02
CA LYS A 60 11.86 -0.53 4.95
C LYS A 60 12.18 -1.13 6.31
N VAL A 61 12.97 -0.42 7.13
CA VAL A 61 13.32 -0.86 8.48
C VAL A 61 12.06 -1.08 9.33
N VAL A 62 11.10 -0.16 9.26
CA VAL A 62 9.85 -0.27 10.03
C VAL A 62 8.94 -1.36 9.48
N LEU A 63 8.81 -1.51 8.17
CA LEU A 63 7.98 -2.54 7.56
C LEU A 63 8.47 -3.95 7.91
N GLU A 64 9.78 -4.19 7.81
CA GLU A 64 10.35 -5.50 8.14
C GLU A 64 10.19 -5.82 9.64
N TRP A 65 10.35 -4.82 10.51
CA TRP A 65 10.07 -5.00 11.94
C TRP A 65 8.60 -5.35 12.22
N LEU A 66 7.65 -4.70 11.53
CA LEU A 66 6.22 -4.99 11.67
C LEU A 66 5.91 -6.43 11.24
N LYS A 67 6.43 -6.87 10.09
CA LYS A 67 6.27 -8.25 9.61
C LYS A 67 6.86 -9.27 10.58
N GLU A 68 8.08 -9.04 11.05
CA GLU A 68 8.74 -9.91 12.02
C GLU A 68 7.89 -10.04 13.30
N LYS A 69 7.45 -8.93 13.88
CA LYS A 69 6.68 -8.97 15.13
C LYS A 69 5.30 -9.56 14.94
N TYR A 70 4.64 -9.30 13.83
CA TYR A 70 3.36 -9.94 13.53
C TYR A 70 3.50 -11.45 13.37
N THR A 71 4.59 -11.91 12.75
CA THR A 71 4.83 -13.34 12.50
C THR A 71 5.18 -14.11 13.78
N TYR A 72 5.99 -13.51 14.65
CA TYR A 72 6.60 -14.21 15.78
C TYR A 72 6.00 -13.85 17.15
N THR A 73 4.91 -13.08 17.20
CA THR A 73 4.24 -12.72 18.45
C THR A 73 2.72 -12.72 18.27
N ASP A 74 1.98 -12.90 19.36
CA ASP A 74 0.51 -12.82 19.36
C ASP A 74 -0.02 -11.35 19.39
N ILE A 75 0.81 -10.38 18.99
CA ILE A 75 0.46 -8.96 19.02
C ILE A 75 -0.25 -8.58 17.71
N GLY A 76 -1.49 -8.12 17.84
CA GLY A 76 -2.29 -7.70 16.68
C GLY A 76 -1.68 -6.51 15.91
N ALA A 77 -1.99 -6.41 14.62
CA ALA A 77 -1.44 -5.42 13.70
C ALA A 77 -1.59 -3.97 14.19
N ILE A 78 -2.78 -3.60 14.70
CA ILE A 78 -3.06 -2.26 15.23
C ILE A 78 -2.21 -1.95 16.46
N GLU A 79 -2.01 -2.94 17.33
CA GLU A 79 -1.20 -2.78 18.54
C GLU A 79 0.29 -2.60 18.20
N LEU A 80 0.81 -3.33 17.22
CA LEU A 80 2.19 -3.15 16.72
C LEU A 80 2.42 -1.72 16.23
N PHE A 81 1.47 -1.16 15.48
CA PHE A 81 1.58 0.21 14.98
C PHE A 81 1.52 1.24 16.12
N TRP A 82 0.64 1.03 17.11
CA TRP A 82 0.61 1.86 18.32
C TRP A 82 1.93 1.80 19.12
N ARG A 83 2.55 0.60 19.21
CA ARG A 83 3.85 0.41 19.88
C ARG A 83 4.97 1.20 19.21
N LEU A 84 5.00 1.33 17.88
CA LEU A 84 5.96 2.20 17.18
C LEU A 84 5.84 3.66 17.65
N LYS A 85 4.61 4.18 17.70
CA LYS A 85 4.35 5.56 18.15
C LYS A 85 4.79 5.80 19.59
N VAL A 86 4.44 4.90 20.50
CA VAL A 86 4.73 5.07 21.92
C VAL A 86 6.21 4.84 22.23
N ASN A 87 6.86 3.87 21.59
CA ASN A 87 8.26 3.56 21.88
C ASN A 87 9.24 4.53 21.20
N SER A 88 8.85 5.21 20.13
CA SER A 88 9.66 6.28 19.50
C SER A 88 9.89 7.51 20.38
N THR A 89 9.08 7.70 21.43
CA THR A 89 9.24 8.82 22.37
C THR A 89 9.80 8.39 23.73
N LYS A 90 9.67 7.11 24.10
CA LYS A 90 10.18 6.57 25.37
C LYS A 90 11.70 6.51 25.40
N GLU A 91 12.31 7.09 26.43
CA GLU A 91 13.78 7.16 26.60
C GLU A 91 14.49 5.81 26.45
N LYS A 92 13.90 4.74 26.99
CA LYS A 92 14.42 3.37 26.92
C LYS A 92 14.54 2.83 25.48
N TYR A 93 13.68 3.29 24.57
CA TYR A 93 13.51 2.69 23.26
C TYR A 93 13.83 3.64 22.11
N ARG A 94 13.73 4.96 22.32
CA ARG A 94 13.80 5.98 21.27
C ARG A 94 15.06 5.98 20.42
N TYR A 95 16.14 5.32 20.87
CA TYR A 95 17.41 5.20 20.14
C TYR A 95 17.59 3.90 19.38
N ARG A 96 16.66 2.95 19.45
CA ARG A 96 16.72 1.75 18.61
C ARG A 96 16.35 2.10 17.18
N ASP A 97 17.01 1.47 16.22
CA ASP A 97 16.91 1.79 14.79
C ASP A 97 15.47 1.89 14.30
N VAL A 98 14.63 0.89 14.57
CA VAL A 98 13.20 0.91 14.17
C VAL A 98 12.45 2.14 14.68
N TYR A 99 12.70 2.55 15.92
CA TYR A 99 11.99 3.66 16.55
C TYR A 99 12.55 5.01 16.11
N MET A 100 13.84 5.10 15.80
CA MET A 100 14.46 6.25 15.14
C MET A 100 13.96 6.41 13.70
N SER A 101 13.92 5.32 12.93
CA SER A 101 13.36 5.31 11.58
C SER A 101 11.90 5.73 11.57
N TYR A 102 11.08 5.21 12.50
CA TYR A 102 9.69 5.65 12.65
C TYR A 102 9.57 7.14 12.98
N LYS A 103 10.40 7.65 13.90
CA LYS A 103 10.41 9.07 14.29
C LYS A 103 10.81 9.99 13.14
N ASN A 104 11.70 9.53 12.26
CA ASN A 104 12.22 10.31 11.14
C ASN A 104 11.33 10.25 9.88
N MET A 105 10.21 9.52 9.92
CA MET A 105 9.21 9.51 8.85
C MET A 105 8.22 10.67 9.00
N THR A 106 7.84 11.24 7.86
CA THR A 106 6.68 12.13 7.72
C THR A 106 5.37 11.37 7.99
N ASN A 107 4.29 12.12 8.22
CA ASN A 107 2.96 11.50 8.38
C ASN A 107 2.54 10.70 7.13
N SER A 108 2.88 11.17 5.93
CA SER A 108 2.58 10.44 4.69
C SER A 108 3.32 9.10 4.64
N GLU A 109 4.61 9.10 4.98
CA GLU A 109 5.42 7.88 4.99
C GLU A 109 4.95 6.88 6.05
N GLN A 110 4.47 7.36 7.20
CA GLN A 110 3.85 6.50 8.22
C GLN A 110 2.55 5.87 7.71
N LEU A 111 1.70 6.62 7.01
CA LEU A 111 0.46 6.11 6.42
C LEU A 111 0.75 5.08 5.31
N GLN A 112 1.78 5.31 4.49
CA GLN A 112 2.23 4.35 3.48
C GLN A 112 2.66 3.03 4.12
N ILE A 113 3.41 3.07 5.22
CA ILE A 113 3.79 1.85 5.96
C ILE A 113 2.59 1.17 6.59
N LEU A 114 1.62 1.91 7.12
CA LEU A 114 0.38 1.32 7.63
C LEU A 114 -0.35 0.56 6.51
N ALA A 115 -0.49 1.16 5.33
CA ALA A 115 -1.14 0.54 4.18
C ALA A 115 -0.38 -0.71 3.69
N ALA A 116 0.94 -0.61 3.50
CA ALA A 116 1.78 -1.72 3.06
C ALA A 116 1.75 -2.89 4.07
N PHE A 117 1.80 -2.60 5.36
CA PHE A 117 1.72 -3.61 6.41
C PHE A 117 0.33 -4.27 6.47
N ALA A 118 -0.75 -3.48 6.38
CA ALA A 118 -2.10 -4.02 6.39
C ALA A 118 -2.35 -4.96 5.19
N GLN A 119 -1.91 -4.56 4.00
CA GLN A 119 -2.00 -5.39 2.80
C GLN A 119 -1.26 -6.72 2.98
N TRP A 120 0.00 -6.68 3.43
CA TRP A 120 0.79 -7.88 3.69
C TRP A 120 0.15 -8.79 4.76
N ALA A 121 -0.38 -8.21 5.84
CA ALA A 121 -1.00 -8.98 6.92
C ALA A 121 -2.27 -9.70 6.44
N LEU A 122 -3.11 -9.05 5.64
CA LEU A 122 -4.29 -9.66 5.01
C LEU A 122 -3.92 -10.86 4.12
N GLU A 123 -2.80 -10.77 3.39
CA GLU A 123 -2.29 -11.88 2.58
C GLU A 123 -1.88 -13.08 3.45
N GLN A 124 -1.37 -12.86 4.67
CA GLN A 124 -1.06 -13.95 5.60
C GLN A 124 -2.33 -14.63 6.13
N GLU A 125 -3.36 -13.86 6.49
CA GLU A 125 -4.63 -14.41 6.95
C GLU A 125 -5.30 -15.25 5.85
N ALA A 126 -5.30 -14.78 4.60
CA ALA A 126 -5.86 -15.51 3.47
C ALA A 126 -5.16 -16.85 3.16
N VAL A 127 -3.89 -17.00 3.57
CA VAL A 127 -3.15 -18.26 3.50
C VAL A 127 -3.51 -19.19 4.66
N ASN A 128 -3.71 -18.65 5.86
CA ASN A 128 -4.03 -19.43 7.07
C ASN A 128 -5.50 -19.89 7.13
N GLU A 129 -6.40 -19.27 6.36
CA GLU A 129 -7.81 -19.67 6.23
C GLU A 129 -8.07 -20.79 5.20
N LYS A 130 -7.03 -21.32 4.55
CA LYS A 130 -7.10 -22.45 3.60
C LYS A 130 -6.60 -23.75 4.21
#